data_AF-A0A1C0BXS6-F1
#
_entry.id   AF-A0A1C0BXS6-F1
#
_cell.length_a   1.000
_cell.length_b   1.000
_cell.length_c   1.000
_cell.angle_alpha   90.00
_cell.angle_beta   90.00
_cell.angle_gamma   90.00
#
_symmetry.space_group_name_H-M   'P 1'
#
loop_
_entity.id
_entity.type
_entity.pdbx_description
1 polymer ?
#
loop_
_entity_poly.entity_id
_entity_poly.type
_entity_poly.pdbx_seq_one_letter_code
_entity_poly.pdbx_strand_id
1 'polypeptide(L)'
;MNVVWKYLDKRAGAVAALKDFGSMKFIIENTDDEIKAAYDKMSSVSGVRYDGMPHVRNLHAAEDRIINAIDEIDVLKERYRQAVEYMDWFVPAWEQLSEDDRYVLDTFYSEDNEYGSSVVDDIAEYFHIERASAYRRKNRAIDKLTVLLFGKP
;
A
#
# COMPACT_ATOMS: atom_id res chain seq x y z
N MET A 1 -3.83 27.67 -3.65
CA MET A 1 -3.08 26.53 -4.24
C MET A 1 -1.62 26.93 -4.31
N ASN A 2 -0.71 26.16 -3.70
CA ASN A 2 0.72 26.50 -3.68
C ASN A 2 1.31 26.32 -5.10
N VAL A 3 2.10 27.29 -5.59
CA VAL A 3 2.57 27.34 -7.00
C VAL A 3 3.39 26.11 -7.39
N VAL A 4 4.05 25.47 -6.42
CA VAL A 4 4.83 24.23 -6.59
C VAL A 4 3.98 23.09 -7.19
N TRP A 5 2.70 22.98 -6.82
CA TRP A 5 1.81 21.92 -7.31
C TRP A 5 1.51 22.00 -8.81
N LYS A 6 1.77 23.15 -9.46
CA LYS A 6 1.60 23.31 -10.91
C LYS A 6 2.70 22.60 -11.71
N TYR A 7 3.88 22.43 -11.11
CA TYR A 7 5.06 21.87 -11.78
C TYR A 7 5.34 20.42 -11.38
N LEU A 8 4.54 19.86 -10.47
CA LEU A 8 4.65 18.45 -10.08
C LEU A 8 4.03 17.55 -11.14
N ASP A 9 4.67 16.41 -11.42
CA ASP A 9 4.10 15.38 -12.29
C ASP A 9 2.94 14.65 -11.56
N LYS A 10 1.74 15.23 -11.70
CA LYS A 10 0.50 14.69 -11.12
C LYS A 10 0.15 13.31 -11.67
N ARG A 11 0.51 13.02 -12.93
CA ARG A 11 0.21 11.75 -13.58
C ARG A 11 1.07 10.64 -12.99
N ALA A 12 2.36 10.89 -12.82
CA ALA A 12 3.25 9.96 -12.10
C ALA A 12 2.78 9.76 -10.65
N GLY A 13 2.35 10.84 -9.97
CA GLY A 13 1.77 10.77 -8.63
C GLY A 13 0.51 9.90 -8.55
N ALA A 14 -0.39 9.99 -9.53
CA ALA A 14 -1.59 9.15 -9.57
C ALA A 14 -1.26 7.67 -9.76
N VAL A 15 -0.27 7.35 -10.60
CA VAL A 15 0.20 5.98 -10.80
C VAL A 15 0.86 5.43 -9.54
N ALA A 16 1.67 6.23 -8.84
CA ALA A 16 2.26 5.84 -7.57
C ALA A 16 1.19 5.56 -6.52
N ALA A 17 0.23 6.49 -6.36
CA ALA A 17 -0.90 6.30 -5.46
C ALA A 17 -1.66 5.02 -5.79
N LEU A 18 -1.97 4.74 -7.07
CA LEU A 18 -2.68 3.53 -7.46
C LEU A 18 -1.94 2.24 -7.07
N LYS A 19 -0.61 2.21 -7.18
CA LYS A 19 0.20 1.06 -6.76
C LYS A 19 0.19 0.86 -5.24
N ASP A 20 0.19 1.97 -4.49
CA ASP A 20 0.16 1.92 -3.03
C ASP A 20 -1.20 1.47 -2.48
N PHE A 21 -2.27 1.52 -3.29
CA PHE A 21 -3.63 1.21 -2.85
C PHE A 21 -3.77 -0.17 -2.19
N GLY A 22 -3.20 -1.21 -2.82
CA GLY A 22 -3.21 -2.58 -2.28
C GLY A 22 -2.49 -2.67 -0.94
N SER A 23 -1.28 -2.11 -0.88
CA SER A 23 -0.47 -2.06 0.34
C SER A 23 -1.14 -1.27 1.48
N MET A 24 -1.79 -0.15 1.20
CA MET A 24 -2.50 0.65 2.22
C MET A 24 -3.71 -0.11 2.77
N LYS A 25 -4.45 -0.80 1.90
CA LYS A 25 -5.53 -1.70 2.32
C LYS A 25 -5.00 -2.83 3.21
N PHE A 26 -3.89 -3.46 2.81
CA PHE A 26 -3.25 -4.53 3.59
C PHE A 26 -2.83 -4.05 4.99
N ILE A 27 -2.26 -2.84 5.10
CA ILE A 27 -1.90 -2.24 6.39
C ILE A 27 -3.14 -2.14 7.29
N ILE A 28 -4.25 -1.61 6.79
CA ILE A 28 -5.48 -1.45 7.57
C ILE A 28 -6.02 -2.81 8.05
N GLU A 29 -5.97 -3.83 7.19
CA GLU A 29 -6.49 -5.17 7.50
C GLU A 29 -5.62 -5.94 8.51
N ASN A 30 -4.30 -5.73 8.52
CA ASN A 30 -3.36 -6.56 9.29
C ASN A 30 -2.76 -5.86 10.52
N THR A 31 -2.87 -4.52 10.65
CA THR A 31 -2.21 -3.79 11.74
C THR A 31 -2.67 -4.27 13.13
N ASP A 32 -3.95 -4.62 13.30
CA ASP A 32 -4.46 -5.08 14.60
C ASP A 32 -3.76 -6.38 15.06
N ASP A 33 -3.52 -7.31 14.14
CA ASP A 33 -2.81 -8.55 14.42
C ASP A 33 -1.32 -8.30 14.67
N GLU A 34 -0.69 -7.39 13.93
CA GLU A 34 0.71 -6.98 14.15
C GLU A 34 0.89 -6.32 15.53
N ILE A 35 -0.02 -5.42 15.93
CA ILE A 35 -0.01 -4.78 17.26
C ILE A 35 -0.18 -5.84 18.36
N LYS A 36 -1.09 -6.79 18.18
CA LYS A 36 -1.30 -7.87 19.15
C LYS A 36 -0.04 -8.74 19.30
N ALA A 37 0.59 -9.09 18.18
CA ALA A 37 1.85 -9.84 18.19
C ALA A 37 2.97 -9.08 18.90
N ALA A 38 3.03 -7.74 18.74
CA ALA A 38 3.99 -6.91 19.45
C ALA A 38 3.74 -6.90 20.98
N TYR A 39 2.48 -6.84 21.42
CA TYR A 39 2.13 -6.97 22.84
C TYR A 39 2.46 -8.36 23.42
N ASP A 40 2.24 -9.43 22.66
CA ASP A 40 2.60 -10.78 23.07
C ASP A 40 4.12 -10.94 23.21
N LYS A 41 4.89 -10.37 22.27
CA LYS A 41 6.36 -10.34 22.32
C LYS A 41 6.88 -9.54 23.52
N MET A 42 6.23 -8.41 23.84
CA MET A 42 6.53 -7.58 25.01
C MET A 42 6.38 -8.35 26.33
N SER A 43 5.29 -9.13 26.47
CA SER A 43 4.98 -9.90 27.68
C SER A 43 5.68 -11.27 27.74
N SER A 44 6.28 -11.71 26.63
CA SER A 44 6.98 -12.99 26.55
C SER A 44 8.14 -13.10 27.55
N VAL A 45 8.41 -14.31 28.04
CA VAL A 45 9.58 -14.61 28.87
C VAL A 45 10.68 -15.18 28.00
N SER A 46 11.91 -14.67 28.14
CA SER A 46 13.04 -15.18 27.38
C SER A 46 13.33 -16.63 27.76
N GLY A 47 13.37 -17.53 26.78
CA GLY A 47 13.66 -18.94 26.99
C GLY A 47 15.08 -19.19 27.53
N VAL A 48 15.22 -20.21 28.35
CA VAL A 48 16.54 -20.71 28.81
C VAL A 48 17.18 -21.49 27.68
N ARG A 49 18.42 -21.15 27.31
CA ARG A 49 19.22 -21.93 26.35
C ARG A 49 19.95 -23.05 27.10
N TYR A 50 19.77 -24.30 26.66
CA TYR A 50 20.41 -25.48 27.22
C TYR A 50 21.52 -25.98 26.28
N ASP A 51 22.63 -25.25 26.17
CA ASP A 51 23.80 -25.67 25.36
C ASP A 51 25.04 -26.04 26.21
N GLY A 52 24.92 -25.97 27.54
CA GLY A 52 25.98 -26.34 28.49
C GLY A 52 27.13 -25.33 28.58
N MET A 53 27.06 -24.19 27.88
CA MET A 53 28.09 -23.16 27.89
C MET A 53 27.68 -21.96 28.79
N PRO A 54 28.63 -21.30 29.47
CA PRO A 54 28.36 -20.05 30.17
C PRO A 54 28.04 -18.93 29.18
N HIS A 55 26.91 -18.24 29.36
CA HIS A 55 26.54 -17.08 28.56
C HIS A 55 26.56 -15.80 29.39
N VAL A 56 26.98 -14.69 28.77
CA VAL A 56 26.83 -13.35 29.36
C VAL A 56 25.34 -13.01 29.41
N ARG A 57 24.81 -12.78 30.61
CA ARG A 57 23.40 -12.48 30.82
C ARG A 57 23.18 -10.97 30.72
N ASN A 58 22.41 -10.51 29.73
CA ASN A 58 21.95 -9.14 29.70
C ASN A 58 20.88 -8.95 30.79
N LEU A 59 21.19 -8.15 31.81
CA LEU A 59 20.30 -7.84 32.93
C LEU A 59 19.11 -6.95 32.50
N HIS A 60 19.28 -6.17 31.43
CA HIS A 60 18.28 -5.25 30.87
C HIS A 60 17.48 -5.88 29.71
N ALA A 61 17.67 -7.16 29.39
CA ALA A 61 17.01 -7.81 28.26
C ALA A 61 15.47 -7.75 28.30
N ALA A 62 14.86 -7.64 29.49
CA ALA A 62 13.43 -7.43 29.61
C ALA A 62 13.03 -5.99 29.27
N GLU A 63 13.79 -5.01 29.75
CA GLU A 63 13.58 -3.58 29.50
C GLU A 63 13.80 -3.26 28.02
N ASP A 64 14.86 -3.78 27.41
CA ASP A 64 15.15 -3.62 25.98
C ASP A 64 13.99 -4.14 25.10
N ARG A 65 13.40 -5.29 25.47
CA ARG A 65 12.25 -5.84 24.74
C ARG A 65 11.01 -4.99 24.89
N ILE A 66 10.77 -4.46 26.08
CA ILE A 66 9.66 -3.55 26.36
C ILE A 66 9.79 -2.28 25.53
N ILE A 67 10.97 -1.65 25.53
CA ILE A 67 11.25 -0.43 24.76
C ILE A 67 11.05 -0.70 23.26
N ASN A 68 11.69 -1.74 22.73
CA ASN A 68 11.57 -2.08 21.31
C ASN A 68 10.12 -2.38 20.90
N ALA A 69 9.34 -3.05 21.76
CA ALA A 69 7.94 -3.35 21.46
C ALA A 69 7.06 -2.09 21.48
N ILE A 70 7.33 -1.15 22.38
CA ILE A 70 6.63 0.15 22.40
C ILE A 70 6.94 0.92 21.12
N ASP A 71 8.22 1.01 20.73
CA ASP A 71 8.63 1.69 19.49
C ASP A 71 7.99 1.04 18.26
N GLU A 72 7.94 -0.30 18.21
CA GLU A 72 7.29 -1.08 17.16
C GLU A 72 5.79 -0.75 17.08
N ILE A 73 5.08 -0.75 18.21
CA ILE A 73 3.65 -0.41 18.28
C ILE A 73 3.39 1.03 17.81
N ASP A 74 4.24 1.98 18.19
CA ASP A 74 4.08 3.38 17.78
C ASP A 74 4.26 3.55 16.27
N VAL A 75 5.23 2.86 15.67
CA VAL A 75 5.41 2.82 14.21
C VAL A 75 4.20 2.20 13.53
N LEU A 76 3.67 1.08 14.05
CA LEU A 76 2.49 0.42 13.48
C LEU A 76 1.25 1.34 13.51
N LYS A 77 1.01 2.02 14.62
CA LYS A 77 -0.11 2.98 14.75
C LYS A 77 0.05 4.16 13.78
N GLU A 78 1.26 4.67 13.61
CA GLU A 78 1.50 5.76 12.69
C GLU A 78 1.30 5.33 11.23
N ARG A 79 1.76 4.13 10.86
CA ARG A 79 1.50 3.56 9.52
C ARG A 79 0.01 3.36 9.28
N TYR A 80 -0.73 2.86 10.27
CA TYR A 80 -2.18 2.73 10.18
C TYR A 80 -2.87 4.08 9.98
N ARG A 81 -2.49 5.10 10.75
CA ARG A 81 -3.01 6.46 10.59
C ARG A 81 -2.80 6.99 9.18
N GLN A 82 -1.58 6.84 8.64
CA GLN A 82 -1.26 7.25 7.28
C GLN A 82 -2.06 6.47 6.24
N ALA A 83 -2.24 5.16 6.43
CA ALA A 83 -3.05 4.34 5.54
C ALA A 83 -4.53 4.77 5.54
N VAL A 84 -5.10 5.07 6.71
CA VAL A 84 -6.47 5.60 6.82
C VAL A 84 -6.60 6.96 6.12
N GLU A 85 -5.69 7.89 6.40
CA GLU A 85 -5.68 9.21 5.74
C GLU A 85 -5.54 9.08 4.21
N TYR A 86 -4.71 8.15 3.74
CA TYR A 86 -4.58 7.83 2.33
C TYR A 86 -5.89 7.28 1.75
N MET A 87 -6.55 6.34 2.42
CA MET A 87 -7.80 5.72 1.94
C MET A 87 -8.94 6.74 1.88
N ASP A 88 -9.07 7.59 2.89
CA ASP A 88 -10.06 8.67 2.92
C ASP A 88 -9.90 9.64 1.74
N TRP A 89 -8.66 9.85 1.28
CA TRP A 89 -8.37 10.67 0.10
C TRP A 89 -8.54 9.92 -1.23
N PHE A 90 -8.08 8.67 -1.32
CA PHE A 90 -8.02 7.92 -2.57
C PHE A 90 -9.34 7.24 -2.96
N VAL A 91 -10.03 6.60 -2.01
CA VAL A 91 -11.24 5.80 -2.27
C VAL A 91 -12.35 6.63 -2.92
N PRO A 92 -12.67 7.87 -2.48
CA PRO A 92 -13.71 8.66 -3.14
C PRO A 92 -13.40 9.00 -4.60
N ALA A 93 -12.12 9.15 -4.95
CA ALA A 93 -11.70 9.37 -6.34
C ALA A 93 -11.77 8.06 -7.15
N TRP A 94 -11.39 6.94 -6.55
CA TRP A 94 -11.46 5.61 -7.17
C TRP A 94 -12.91 5.18 -7.48
N GLU A 95 -13.83 5.42 -6.56
CA GLU A 95 -15.26 5.08 -6.71
C GLU A 95 -15.98 5.91 -7.78
N GLN A 96 -15.51 7.14 -8.02
CA GLN A 96 -16.03 8.02 -9.08
C GLN A 96 -15.67 7.56 -10.50
N LEU A 97 -14.64 6.72 -10.66
CA LEU A 97 -14.34 6.12 -11.96
C LEU A 97 -15.47 5.19 -12.42
N SER A 98 -15.60 4.97 -13.72
CA SER A 98 -16.48 3.91 -14.21
C SER A 98 -15.89 2.54 -13.85
N GLU A 99 -16.75 1.53 -13.74
CA GLU A 99 -16.34 0.15 -13.49
C GLU A 99 -15.32 -0.32 -14.53
N ASP A 100 -15.53 0.00 -15.82
CA ASP A 100 -14.56 -0.26 -16.88
C ASP A 100 -13.18 0.38 -16.65
N ASP A 101 -13.15 1.60 -16.10
CA ASP A 101 -11.90 2.31 -15.89
C ASP A 101 -11.17 1.72 -14.68
N ARG A 102 -11.90 1.39 -13.61
CA ARG A 102 -11.36 0.65 -12.48
C ARG A 102 -10.82 -0.70 -12.91
N TYR A 103 -11.57 -1.48 -13.69
CA TYR A 103 -11.15 -2.78 -14.19
C TYR A 103 -9.84 -2.68 -14.99
N VAL A 104 -9.74 -1.72 -15.91
CA VAL A 104 -8.51 -1.49 -16.67
C VAL A 104 -7.34 -1.15 -15.74
N LEU A 105 -7.54 -0.23 -14.79
CA LEU A 105 -6.47 0.19 -13.88
C LEU A 105 -6.05 -0.91 -12.92
N ASP A 106 -7.00 -1.62 -12.33
CA ASP A 106 -6.76 -2.78 -11.46
C ASP A 106 -5.97 -3.85 -12.23
N THR A 107 -6.45 -4.27 -13.40
CA THR A 107 -5.73 -5.22 -14.26
C THR A 107 -4.31 -4.74 -14.59
N PHE A 108 -4.07 -3.45 -14.84
CA PHE A 108 -2.72 -2.96 -15.13
C PHE A 108 -1.77 -2.83 -13.93
N TYR A 109 -2.30 -2.67 -12.72
CA TYR A 109 -1.52 -2.23 -11.57
C TYR A 109 -1.69 -3.10 -10.31
N SER A 110 -2.52 -4.13 -10.35
CA SER A 110 -2.63 -5.15 -9.29
C SER A 110 -1.29 -5.85 -9.07
N GLU A 111 -0.97 -6.13 -7.80
CA GLU A 111 0.33 -6.62 -7.34
C GLU A 111 0.76 -7.95 -7.99
N ASP A 112 -0.20 -8.74 -8.50
CA ASP A 112 0.02 -10.06 -9.12
C ASP A 112 0.46 -10.01 -10.60
N ASN A 113 0.48 -8.84 -11.25
CA ASN A 113 0.73 -8.75 -12.69
C ASN A 113 2.21 -8.56 -13.06
N GLU A 114 2.98 -9.63 -12.86
CA GLU A 114 4.40 -9.71 -13.21
C GLU A 114 4.66 -9.83 -14.75
N TYR A 115 3.62 -10.13 -15.54
CA TYR A 115 3.72 -10.34 -17.00
C TYR A 115 2.90 -9.33 -17.82
N GLY A 116 3.42 -8.10 -17.96
CA GLY A 116 2.73 -6.98 -18.62
C GLY A 116 2.27 -7.18 -20.08
N SER A 117 2.69 -8.23 -20.80
CA SER A 117 2.10 -8.57 -22.11
C SER A 117 0.74 -9.25 -21.99
N SER A 118 0.55 -10.13 -20.99
CA SER A 118 -0.71 -10.84 -20.75
C SER A 118 -1.82 -9.86 -20.41
N VAL A 119 -1.53 -8.91 -19.53
CA VAL A 119 -2.46 -7.87 -19.06
C VAL A 119 -3.17 -7.12 -20.19
N VAL A 120 -2.42 -6.74 -21.22
CA VAL A 120 -2.97 -6.00 -22.36
C VAL A 120 -3.87 -6.89 -23.20
N ASP A 121 -3.52 -8.17 -23.30
CA ASP A 121 -4.26 -9.17 -24.04
C ASP A 121 -5.57 -9.50 -23.28
N ASP A 122 -5.53 -9.60 -21.95
CA ASP A 122 -6.69 -9.79 -21.08
C ASP A 122 -7.71 -8.65 -21.24
N ILE A 123 -7.23 -7.40 -21.23
CA ILE A 123 -8.09 -6.22 -21.42
C ILE A 123 -8.62 -6.14 -22.86
N ALA A 124 -7.78 -6.49 -23.85
CA ALA A 124 -8.18 -6.53 -25.25
C ALA A 124 -9.29 -7.56 -25.48
N GLU A 125 -9.15 -8.74 -24.88
CA GLU A 125 -10.15 -9.81 -24.91
C GLU A 125 -11.44 -9.39 -24.20
N TYR A 126 -11.34 -8.91 -22.96
CA TYR A 126 -12.49 -8.50 -22.14
C TYR A 126 -13.38 -7.46 -22.82
N PHE A 127 -12.78 -6.47 -23.50
CA PHE A 127 -13.51 -5.42 -24.20
C PHE A 127 -13.73 -5.69 -25.69
N HIS A 128 -13.21 -6.79 -26.23
CA HIS A 128 -13.18 -7.09 -27.66
C HIS A 128 -12.59 -5.95 -28.51
N ILE A 129 -11.42 -5.46 -28.09
CA ILE A 129 -10.71 -4.36 -28.75
C ILE A 129 -9.27 -4.75 -29.09
N GLU A 130 -8.65 -3.98 -29.98
CA GLU A 130 -7.22 -4.13 -30.24
C GLU A 130 -6.35 -3.71 -29.05
N ARG A 131 -5.16 -4.31 -28.91
CA ARG A 131 -4.13 -3.95 -27.90
C ARG A 131 -3.84 -2.45 -27.86
N ALA A 132 -3.76 -1.80 -29.02
CA ALA A 132 -3.53 -0.37 -29.12
C ALA A 132 -4.68 0.47 -28.52
N SER A 133 -5.91 -0.03 -28.60
CA SER A 133 -7.09 0.58 -27.99
C SER A 133 -7.11 0.33 -26.47
N ALA A 134 -6.66 -0.84 -26.00
CA ALA A 134 -6.50 -1.13 -24.57
C ALA A 134 -5.51 -0.17 -23.90
N TYR A 135 -4.33 0.06 -24.49
CA TYR A 135 -3.38 1.07 -23.98
C TYR A 135 -3.95 2.49 -23.94
N ARG A 136 -4.71 2.88 -24.96
CA ARG A 136 -5.40 4.19 -24.98
C ARG A 136 -6.46 4.30 -23.89
N ARG A 137 -7.18 3.21 -23.60
CA ARG A 137 -8.17 3.15 -22.51
C ARG A 137 -7.50 3.32 -21.15
N LYS A 138 -6.39 2.60 -20.90
CA LYS A 138 -5.55 2.79 -19.71
C LYS A 138 -5.12 4.24 -19.54
N ASN A 139 -4.56 4.85 -20.59
CA ASN A 139 -4.06 6.21 -20.49
C ASN A 139 -5.16 7.21 -20.13
N ARG A 140 -6.36 7.07 -20.71
CA ARG A 140 -7.53 7.88 -20.37
C ARG A 140 -8.02 7.64 -18.95
N ALA A 141 -8.03 6.39 -18.47
CA ALA A 141 -8.41 6.07 -17.10
C ALA A 141 -7.46 6.72 -16.09
N ILE A 142 -6.13 6.67 -16.35
CA ILE A 142 -5.13 7.37 -15.53
C ILE A 142 -5.36 8.88 -15.55
N ASP A 143 -5.64 9.48 -16.71
CA ASP A 143 -5.90 10.93 -16.80
C ASP A 143 -7.13 11.34 -15.98
N LYS A 144 -8.21 10.54 -16.05
CA LYS A 144 -9.42 10.76 -15.23
C LYS A 144 -9.10 10.67 -13.74
N LEU A 145 -8.40 9.60 -13.32
CA LEU A 145 -8.01 9.43 -11.91
C LEU A 145 -7.13 10.59 -11.43
N THR A 146 -6.17 11.03 -12.26
CA THR A 146 -5.30 12.18 -11.97
C THR A 146 -6.11 13.44 -11.70
N VAL A 147 -7.14 13.69 -12.51
CA VAL A 147 -8.04 14.85 -12.33
C VAL A 147 -8.88 14.70 -11.07
N LEU A 148 -9.34 13.50 -10.73
CA LEU A 148 -10.12 13.25 -9.52
C LEU A 148 -9.29 13.44 -8.24
N LEU A 149 -8.03 13.00 -8.24
CA LEU A 149 -7.13 13.10 -7.10
C LEU A 149 -6.55 14.50 -6.89
N PHE A 150 -6.14 15.17 -7.98
CA PHE A 150 -5.34 16.40 -7.91
C PHE A 150 -6.00 17.62 -8.57
N GLY A 151 -7.21 17.46 -9.10
CA GLY A 151 -7.88 18.48 -9.90
C GLY A 151 -7.30 18.60 -11.31
N LYS A 152 -7.85 19.53 -12.10
CA LYS A 152 -7.36 19.78 -13.46
C LYS A 152 -5.89 20.25 -13.43
N PRO A 153 -5.05 19.75 -14.35
CA PRO A 153 -3.69 20.27 -14.54
C PRO A 153 -3.70 21.75 -14.94
#